data_AF-A0A955WJZ1-F1
#
_entry.id   AF-A0A955WJZ1-F1
#
_cell.length_a   1.000
_cell.length_b   1.000
_cell.length_c   1.000
_cell.angle_alpha   90.00
_cell.angle_beta   90.00
_cell.angle_gamma   90.00
#
_symmetry.space_group_name_H-M   'P 1'
#
loop_
_entity.id
_entity.type
_entity.pdbx_description
1 polymer ?
#
loop_
_entity_poly.entity_id
_entity_poly.type
_entity_poly.pdbx_seq_one_letter_code
_entity_poly.pdbx_strand_id
1 'polypeptide(L)' 'GEGISRAGDVLDLAAAADIVAKSGAWYSYGDERIGQGRENAKQFLNEHPEMLADIEKKVLEKNGIVRKTAPVEDENA' A
#
# COMPACT_ATOMS: atom_id res chain seq x y z
N GLY A 1 15.54 9.76 -14.31
CA GLY A 1 14.26 9.42 -13.66
C GLY A 1 14.19 7.91 -13.63
N GLU A 2 14.44 7.31 -12.49
CA GLU A 2 14.41 5.85 -12.35
C GLU A 2 12.99 5.34 -12.59
N GLY A 3 12.88 4.38 -13.51
CA GLY A 3 11.63 3.79 -13.94
C GLY A 3 10.94 3.06 -12.80
N ILE A 4 9.63 3.27 -12.71
CA ILE A 4 8.64 2.45 -11.99
C ILE A 4 9.14 1.97 -10.61
N SER A 5 9.14 2.90 -9.64
CA SER A 5 9.36 2.53 -8.24
C SER A 5 8.10 1.88 -7.68
N ARG A 6 8.14 0.58 -7.37
CA ARG A 6 7.03 -0.17 -6.75
C ARG A 6 6.41 0.59 -5.55
N ALA A 7 7.25 1.11 -4.65
CA ALA A 7 6.79 1.89 -3.51
C ALA A 7 6.07 3.19 -3.92
N GLY A 8 6.47 3.81 -5.03
CA GLY A 8 5.80 4.99 -5.59
C GLY A 8 4.42 4.64 -6.12
N ASP A 9 4.32 3.61 -6.96
CA ASP A 9 3.03 3.16 -7.50
C ASP A 9 2.08 2.71 -6.40
N VAL A 10 2.56 1.94 -5.42
CA VAL A 10 1.75 1.52 -4.27
C VAL A 10 1.30 2.72 -3.45
N LEU A 11 2.16 3.70 -3.19
CA LEU A 11 1.80 4.90 -2.44
C LEU A 11 0.72 5.73 -3.16
N ASP A 12 0.84 5.91 -4.48
CA ASP A 12 -0.14 6.66 -5.26
C ASP A 12 -1.49 5.91 -5.32
N LEU A 13 -1.47 4.59 -5.53
CA LEU A 13 -2.67 3.76 -5.50
C LEU A 13 -3.31 3.74 -4.11
N ALA A 14 -2.52 3.67 -3.04
CA ALA A 14 -3.01 3.67 -1.67
C ALA A 14 -3.63 5.01 -1.27
N ALA A 15 -3.03 6.12 -1.71
CA ALA A 15 -3.61 7.44 -1.51
C ALA A 15 -4.92 7.61 -2.30
N ALA A 16 -4.97 7.10 -3.54
CA ALA A 16 -6.20 7.12 -4.35
C ALA A 16 -7.31 6.21 -3.78
N ALA A 17 -6.92 5.12 -3.11
CA ALA A 17 -7.83 4.16 -2.48
C ALA A 17 -8.25 4.54 -1.05
N ASP A 18 -7.83 5.72 -0.55
CA ASP A 18 -8.07 6.21 0.83
C ASP A 18 -7.50 5.29 1.92
N ILE A 19 -6.46 4.50 1.58
CA ILE A 19 -5.76 3.60 2.51
C ILE A 19 -4.65 4.36 3.23
N VAL A 20 -3.95 5.22 2.49
CA VAL A 20 -2.95 6.14 3.03
C VAL A 20 -3.57 7.53 3.08
N ALA A 21 -3.66 8.09 4.27
CA ALA A 21 -4.15 9.44 4.49
C ALA A 21 -3.08 10.47 4.10
N LYS A 22 -3.49 11.50 3.35
CA LYS A 22 -2.64 12.62 2.96
C LYS A 22 -3.15 13.92 3.56
N SER A 23 -2.42 14.46 4.53
CA SER A 23 -2.70 15.74 5.18
C SER A 23 -1.69 16.79 4.71
N GLY A 24 -2.04 17.49 3.62
CA GLY A 24 -1.15 18.45 2.97
C GLY A 24 0.06 17.75 2.33
N ALA A 25 1.25 17.97 2.88
CA ALA A 25 2.47 17.29 2.45
C ALA A 25 2.73 15.98 3.22
N TRP A 26 1.99 15.67 4.29
CA TRP A 26 2.23 14.49 5.13
C TRP A 26 1.44 13.28 4.65
N TYR A 27 2.08 12.11 4.68
CA TYR A 27 1.49 10.79 4.43
C TYR A 27 1.46 9.98 5.72
N SER A 28 0.33 9.34 5.98
CA SER A 28 0.08 8.51 7.16
C SER A 28 -0.68 7.25 6.78
N TYR A 29 -0.37 6.14 7.43
CA TYR A 29 -1.05 4.86 7.26
C TYR A 29 -1.61 4.39 8.60
N GLY A 30 -2.95 4.37 8.72
CA GLY A 30 -3.60 4.23 10.03
C GLY A 30 -3.12 5.33 10.98
N ASP A 31 -2.54 4.92 12.11
CA ASP A 31 -1.96 5.82 13.11
C ASP A 31 -0.46 6.09 12.89
N GLU A 32 0.19 5.38 11.97
CA GLU A 32 1.62 5.51 11.71
C GLU A 32 1.91 6.63 10.69
N ARG A 33 2.91 7.46 10.97
CA ARG A 33 3.31 8.54 10.06
C ARG A 33 4.45 8.09 9.16
N ILE A 34 4.14 7.89 7.88
CA ILE A 34 5.08 7.43 6.85
C ILE A 34 6.13 8.52 6.55
N GLY A 35 5.70 9.76 6.31
CA GLY A 35 6.66 10.82 6.01
C GLY A 35 6.08 12.06 5.32
N GLN A 36 6.90 13.08 5.19
CA GLN A 36 6.56 14.32 4.50
C GLN A 36 7.02 14.28 3.05
N GLY A 37 6.08 14.36 2.11
CA GLY A 37 6.33 14.35 0.68
C GLY A 37 6.47 12.94 0.11
N ARG A 38 6.23 12.83 -1.19
CA ARG A 38 6.21 11.54 -1.91
C ARG A 38 7.57 10.84 -1.84
N GLU A 39 8.67 11.56 -2.00
CA GLU A 39 10.02 10.96 -2.01
C GLU A 39 10.38 10.33 -0.66
N ASN A 40 10.16 11.03 0.45
CA ASN A 40 10.42 10.49 1.78
C ASN A 40 9.48 9.33 2.10
N ALA A 41 8.21 9.42 1.69
CA ALA A 41 7.26 8.34 1.93
C ALA A 41 7.62 7.06 1.16
N LYS A 42 8.09 7.19 -0.09
CA LYS A 42 8.63 6.04 -0.84
C LYS A 42 9.86 5.45 -0.16
N GLN A 43 10.77 6.29 0.32
CA GLN A 43 11.97 5.83 1.00
C GLN A 43 11.62 5.03 2.27
N PHE A 44 10.73 5.59 3.10
CA PHE A 44 10.20 4.90 4.28
C PHE A 44 9.59 3.53 3.92
N LEU A 45 8.73 3.46 2.90
CA LEU A 45 8.12 2.20 2.48
C LEU A 45 9.13 1.19 1.92
N ASN A 46 10.24 1.65 1.31
CA ASN A 46 11.33 0.76 0.89
C ASN A 46 12.13 0.25 2.09
N GLU A 47 12.28 1.05 3.14
CA GLU A 47 12.93 0.66 4.40
C GLU A 47 12.03 -0.25 5.26
N HIS A 48 10.71 -0.16 5.08
CA HIS A 48 9.68 -0.95 5.77
C HIS A 48 8.89 -1.84 4.80
N PRO A 49 9.51 -2.90 4.25
CA PRO A 49 8.88 -3.78 3.26
C PRO A 49 7.64 -4.49 3.81
N GLU A 50 7.55 -4.73 5.11
CA GLU A 50 6.36 -5.27 5.78
C GLU A 50 5.14 -4.35 5.64
N MET A 51 5.34 -3.05 5.84
CA MET A 51 4.27 -2.06 5.71
C MET A 51 3.87 -1.85 4.25
N LEU A 52 4.87 -1.82 3.35
CA LEU A 52 4.61 -1.73 1.91
C LEU A 52 3.75 -2.91 1.42
N ALA A 53 4.07 -4.14 1.85
CA ALA A 53 3.30 -5.33 1.49
C ALA A 53 1.87 -5.30 2.05
N ASP A 54 1.69 -4.82 3.28
CA ASP A 54 0.35 -4.68 3.89
C ASP A 54 -0.50 -3.62 3.16
N ILE A 55 0.08 -2.47 2.84
CA ILE A 55 -0.59 -1.42 2.04
C ILE A 55 -0.94 -1.95 0.66
N GLU A 56 -0.01 -2.60 -0.03
CA GLU A 56 -0.24 -3.18 -1.36
C GLU A 56 -1.38 -4.21 -1.34
N LYS A 57 -1.40 -5.09 -0.33
CA LYS A 57 -2.49 -6.06 -0.15
C LYS A 57 -3.84 -5.36 -0.02
N LYS A 58 -3.94 -4.34 0.85
CA LYS A 58 -5.18 -3.58 1.02
C LYS A 58 -5.60 -2.84 -0.24
N VAL A 59 -4.63 -2.29 -0.99
CA VAL A 59 -4.88 -1.65 -2.28
C VAL A 59 -5.50 -2.65 -3.26
N LEU A 60 -4.93 -3.85 -3.37
CA LEU A 60 -5.44 -4.90 -4.25
C LEU A 60 -6.84 -5.36 -3.84
N GLU A 61 -7.07 -5.56 -2.54
CA GLU A 61 -8.39 -5.91 -1.98
C GLU A 61 -9.43 -4.82 -2.30
N LYS A 62 -9.07 -3.53 -2.12
CA LYS A 62 -9.96 -2.40 -2.38
C LYS A 62 -10.32 -2.24 -3.86
N ASN A 63 -9.36 -2.51 -4.75
CA ASN A 63 -9.57 -2.44 -6.19
C ASN A 63 -10.30 -3.68 -6.75
N GLY A 64 -10.70 -4.64 -5.89
CA GLY A 64 -11.33 -5.89 -6.33
C GLY A 64 -10.39 -6.81 -7.11
N ILE A 65 -9.10 -6.47 -7.17
CA ILE A 65 -8.04 -7.31 -7.72
C ILE A 65 -7.59 -8.26 -6.61
N VAL A 66 -8.55 -9.05 -6.10
CA VAL A 66 -8.19 -10.21 -5.30
C VAL A 66 -7.49 -11.14 -6.29
N ARG A 67 -6.16 -11.22 -6.24
CA ARG A 67 -5.46 -12.37 -6.80
C ARG A 67 -6.01 -13.57 -6.05
N LYS A 68 -6.96 -14.25 -6.68
CA LYS A 68 -7.46 -15.56 -6.28
C LYS A 68 -6.29 -16.54 -6.38
N THR A 69 -5.37 -16.51 -5.43
CA THR A 69 -4.52 -17.66 -5.12
C THR A 69 -5.29 -18.42 -4.06
N ALA A 70 -6.24 -19.24 -4.51
CA ALA A 70 -6.79 -20.32 -3.69
C ALA A 70 -5.78 -21.48 -3.70
N PRO A 71 -5.77 -22.34 -2.65
CA PRO A 71 -6.82 -23.35 -2.62
C PRO A 71 -7.47 -23.56 -1.24
N VAL A 72 -8.79 -23.81 -1.29
CA VAL A 72 -9.65 -24.69 -0.48
C VAL A 72 -9.48 -24.73 1.05
N GLU A 73 -10.54 -24.30 1.76
CA GLU A 73 -10.99 -25.04 2.95
C GLU A 73 -12.30 -25.73 2.58
N ASP A 74 -12.30 -27.04 2.80
CA ASP A 74 -13.25 -28.05 2.40
C ASP A 74 -14.70 -27.81 2.88
N GLU A 75 -15.60 -28.32 2.05
CA GLU A 75 -16.90 -28.91 2.38
C GLU A 75 -17.00 -29.43 3.83
N ASN A 76 -18.03 -29.00 4.59
CA ASN A 76 -18.88 -29.86 5.43
C ASN A 76 -19.88 -29.04 6.29
N ALA A 77 -21.15 -28.98 5.85
CA ALA A 77 -22.33 -29.48 6.56
C ALA A 77 -23.62 -29.09 5.83
#